data_AF-A0A450XYZ4-F1
#
_entry.id   AF-A0A450XYZ4-F1
#
_cell.length_a   1.000
_cell.length_b   1.000
_cell.length_c   1.000
_cell.angle_alpha   90.00
_cell.angle_beta   90.00
_cell.angle_gamma   90.00
#
_symmetry.space_group_name_H-M   'P 1'
#
loop_
_entity.id
_entity.type
_entity.pdbx_description
1 polymer ?
#
loop_
_entity_poly.entity_id
_entity_poly.type
_entity_poly.pdbx_seq_one_letter_code
_entity_poly.pdbx_strand_id
1 'polypeptide(L)' 'MMEFFHMGGYAPYVWSAYGLTFVILLINLIQPRLCQRRIEKELTRKAKLAKKRP' A
#
# COMPACT_ATOMS: atom_id res chain seq x y z
N MET A 1 4.49 -34.19 7.14
CA MET A 1 4.09 -32.78 7.36
C MET A 1 5.03 -31.76 6.67
N MET A 2 5.83 -32.15 5.67
CA MET A 2 6.64 -31.22 4.84
C MET A 2 6.38 -31.39 3.33
N GLU A 3 5.47 -32.30 2.95
CA GLU A 3 5.12 -32.59 1.54
C GLU A 3 4.46 -31.39 0.83
N PHE A 4 3.89 -30.44 1.57
CA PHE A 4 3.38 -29.18 1.02
C PHE A 4 4.48 -28.21 0.56
N PHE A 5 5.65 -28.25 1.18
CA PHE A 5 6.84 -27.51 0.71
C PHE A 5 7.63 -28.32 -0.34
N HIS A 6 7.43 -29.63 -0.36
CA HIS A 6 8.01 -30.57 -1.32
C HIS A 6 6.96 -31.05 -2.34
N MET A 7 6.12 -30.16 -2.88
CA MET A 7 5.31 -30.43 -4.09
C MET A 7 6.21 -30.54 -5.34
N GLY A 8 7.17 -31.47 -5.34
CA GLY A 8 8.07 -31.72 -6.47
C GLY A 8 9.04 -30.57 -6.81
N GLY A 9 9.30 -29.63 -5.87
CA GLY A 9 10.22 -28.50 -6.09
C GLY A 9 9.57 -27.22 -6.63
N TYR A 10 8.24 -27.17 -6.79
CA TYR A 10 7.53 -25.99 -7.30
C TYR A 10 7.14 -24.95 -6.24
N ALA A 11 7.22 -25.31 -4.95
CA ALA A 11 6.90 -24.43 -3.82
C ALA A 11 7.58 -23.03 -3.88
N PRO A 12 8.89 -22.89 -4.17
CA PRO A 12 9.52 -21.57 -4.24
C PRO A 12 8.92 -20.65 -5.33
N TYR A 13 8.45 -21.21 -6.45
CA TYR A 13 7.83 -20.43 -7.52
C TYR A 13 6.47 -19.87 -7.10
N VAL A 14 5.66 -20.72 -6.44
CA VAL A 14 4.33 -20.35 -5.95
C VAL A 14 4.43 -19.31 -4.84
N TRP A 15 5.30 -19.52 -3.86
CA TRP A 15 5.53 -18.59 -2.77
C TRP A 15 6.11 -17.25 -3.26
N SER A 16 6.98 -17.25 -4.27
CA SER A 16 7.48 -16.01 -4.88
C SER A 16 6.37 -15.22 -5.58
N ALA A 17 5.45 -15.89 -6.29
CA ALA A 17 4.30 -15.23 -6.91
C ALA A 17 3.35 -14.62 -5.87
N TYR A 18 3.08 -15.33 -4.77
CA TYR A 18 2.32 -14.78 -3.64
C TYR A 18 3.04 -13.61 -2.96
N GLY A 19 4.36 -13.72 -2.74
CA GLY A 19 5.18 -12.65 -2.17
C GLY A 19 5.17 -11.40 -3.05
N LEU A 20 5.34 -11.55 -4.36
CA LEU A 20 5.29 -10.44 -5.31
C LEU A 20 3.91 -9.77 -5.30
N THR A 21 2.84 -10.55 -5.32
CA THR A 21 1.47 -10.04 -5.24
C THR A 21 1.24 -9.27 -3.95
N PHE A 22 1.71 -9.80 -2.81
CA PHE A 22 1.62 -9.14 -1.52
C PHE A 22 2.38 -7.81 -1.48
N VAL A 23 3.59 -7.76 -2.05
CA VAL A 23 4.37 -6.53 -2.18
C VAL A 23 3.63 -5.48 -3.02
N ILE A 24 3.08 -5.87 -4.17
CA ILE A 24 2.30 -4.96 -5.04
C ILE A 24 1.06 -4.43 -4.30
N LEU A 25 0.35 -5.28 -3.56
CA LEU A 25 -0.80 -4.87 -2.76
C LEU A 25 -0.40 -3.89 -1.65
N LEU A 26 0.71 -4.14 -0.95
CA LEU A 26 1.23 -3.23 0.07
C LEU A 26 1.60 -1.87 -0.53
N ILE A 27 2.28 -1.84 -1.67
CA ILE A 27 2.62 -0.59 -2.37
C ILE A 27 1.33 0.16 -2.72
N ASN A 28 0.35 -0.51 -3.32
CA ASN A 28 -0.94 0.08 -3.67
C ASN A 28 -1.72 0.57 -2.45
N LEU A 29 -1.56 -0.04 -1.29
CA LEU A 29 -2.22 0.38 -0.06
C LEU A 29 -1.50 1.56 0.61
N ILE A 30 -0.17 1.62 0.54
CA ILE A 30 0.65 2.66 1.16
C ILE A 30 0.63 3.95 0.32
N GLN A 31 0.64 3.85 -1.01
CA GLN A 31 0.58 5.00 -1.92
C GLN A 31 -0.59 5.99 -1.62
N PRO A 32 -1.86 5.56 -1.53
CA PRO A 32 -2.97 6.45 -1.25
C PRO A 32 -2.89 7.01 0.16
N ARG A 33 -2.41 6.25 1.15
CA ARG A 33 -2.22 6.77 2.53
C ARG A 33 -1.18 7.88 2.60
N LEU A 34 -0.10 7.79 1.83
CA LEU A 34 0.89 8.86 1.73
C LEU A 34 0.36 10.07 0.96
N CYS A 35 -0.44 9.86 -0.08
CA CYS A 35 -1.03 10.93 -0.88
C CYS A 35 -2.16 11.67 -0.12
N GLN A 36 -3.02 10.94 0.60
CA GLN A 36 -4.10 11.52 1.42
C GLN A 36 -3.56 12.51 2.44
N ARG A 37 -2.46 12.18 3.13
CA ARG A 37 -1.78 13.10 4.06
C ARG A 37 -1.28 14.39 3.40
N ARG A 38 -1.01 14.38 2.08
CA ARG A 38 -0.62 15.59 1.34
C ARG A 38 -1.84 16.45 1.03
N ILE A 39 -2.95 15.84 0.63
CA ILE A 39 -4.20 16.55 0.28
C ILE A 39 -4.85 17.18 1.52
N GLU A 40 -4.86 16.49 2.67
CA GLU A 40 -5.40 17.03 3.93
C GLU A 40 -4.70 18.32 4.39
N LYS A 41 -3.38 18.40 4.19
CA LYS A 41 -2.58 19.60 4.53
C LYS A 41 -2.94 20.79 3.65
N GLU A 42 -3.14 20.56 2.35
CA GLU A 42 -3.57 21.59 1.40
C GLU A 42 -4.99 22.11 1.69
N LEU A 43 -5.92 21.21 2.01
CA LEU A 43 -7.29 21.59 2.37
C LEU A 43 -7.34 22.43 3.65
N THR A 44 -6.58 22.03 4.68
CA THR A 44 -6.51 22.79 5.95
C THR A 44 -5.91 24.18 5.73
N ARG A 45 -4.90 24.32 4.86
CA ARG A 45 -4.28 25.61 4.53
C ARG A 45 -5.25 26.54 3.81
N LYS A 46 -6.02 26.03 2.84
CA LYS A 46 -7.04 26.80 2.12
C LYS A 46 -8.21 27.19 3.02
N ALA A 47 -8.69 26.30 3.87
CA ALA A 47 -9.75 26.59 4.84
C ALA A 47 -9.37 27.70 5.82
N LYS A 48 -8.10 27.73 6.29
CA LYS A 48 -7.59 28.80 7.15
C LYS A 48 -7.53 30.15 6.45
N LEU A 49 -7.16 30.20 5.16
CA LEU A 49 -7.13 31.44 4.39
C LEU A 49 -8.54 31.94 4.05
N ALA A 50 -9.48 31.04 3.73
CA ALA A 50 -10.87 31.38 3.46
C ALA A 50 -11.60 31.91 4.71
N LYS A 51 -11.30 31.36 5.89
CA LYS A 51 -11.85 31.85 7.18
C LYS A 51 -11.27 33.20 7.63
N LYS A 52 -10.16 33.66 7.04
CA LYS A 52 -9.47 34.92 7.40
C LYS A 52 -9.85 36.11 6.51
N ARG A 53 -10.88 35.98 5.67
CA ARG A 53 -11.50 37.13 5.00
C ARG A 53 -12.74 37.56 5.81
N PRO A 54 -12.69 38.66 6.59
CA PRO A 54 -13.89 39.35 7.04
C PRO A 54 -14.64 39.97 5.86
#